data_AF-A0A2V8MG37-F1
#
_entry.id   AF-A0A2V8MG37-F1
#
_cell.length_a   1.000
_cell.length_b   1.000
_cell.length_c   1.000
_cell.angle_alpha   90.00
_cell.angle_beta   90.00
_cell.angle_gamma   90.00
#
_symmetry.space_group_name_H-M   'P 1'
#
loop_
_entity.id
_entity.type
_entity.pdbx_description
1 polymer ?
#
loop_
_entity_poly.entity_id
_entity_poly.type
_entity_poly.pdbx_seq_one_letter_code
_entity_poly.pdbx_strand_id
1 'polypeptide(L)'
;METRNADPADVASIDAIITAAYDSISGPPGKRDWDRERALFIPGARLIPTAKNAEETSLVGEIAPHMLDIDGFIARVRDYVEKNGFHEKE
;
A
#
# COMPACT_ATOMS: atom_id res chain seq x y z
N MET A 1 15.22 -7.57 -5.99
CA MET A 1 13.77 -7.64 -5.80
C MET A 1 13.29 -8.86 -6.58
N GLU A 2 12.81 -9.89 -5.90
CA GLU A 2 12.27 -11.09 -6.55
C GLU A 2 11.01 -10.71 -7.34
N THR A 3 10.98 -11.04 -8.63
CA THR A 3 9.81 -10.79 -9.48
C THR A 3 8.72 -11.78 -9.12
N ARG A 4 7.66 -11.31 -8.45
CA ARG A 4 6.44 -12.09 -8.23
C ARG A 4 5.55 -11.88 -9.45
N ASN A 5 5.11 -12.98 -10.08
CA ASN A 5 4.19 -12.88 -11.20
C ASN A 5 2.79 -12.55 -10.67
N ALA A 6 2.18 -11.50 -11.21
CA ALA A 6 0.79 -11.17 -10.93
C ALA A 6 -0.13 -12.28 -11.45
N ASP A 7 -1.25 -12.48 -10.77
CA ASP A 7 -2.34 -13.29 -11.31
C ASP A 7 -2.79 -12.65 -12.64
N PRO A 8 -2.83 -13.40 -13.76
CA PRO A 8 -3.29 -12.87 -15.03
C PRO A 8 -4.68 -12.19 -14.96
N ALA A 9 -5.55 -12.62 -14.05
CA ALA A 9 -6.86 -12.01 -13.85
C ALA A 9 -6.75 -10.60 -13.24
N ASP A 10 -5.83 -10.38 -12.30
CA ASP A 10 -5.62 -9.09 -11.63
C ASP A 10 -5.02 -8.03 -12.58
N VAL A 11 -4.38 -8.44 -13.67
CA VAL A 11 -3.73 -7.55 -14.65
C VAL A 11 -4.34 -7.58 -16.05
N ALA A 12 -5.54 -8.18 -16.19
CA ALA A 12 -6.21 -8.32 -17.48
C ALA A 12 -6.71 -7.00 -18.09
N SER A 13 -6.97 -6.00 -17.24
CA SER A 13 -7.43 -4.67 -17.64
C SER A 13 -7.07 -3.63 -16.56
N ILE A 14 -7.25 -2.34 -16.88
CA ILE A 14 -7.10 -1.25 -15.89
C ILE A 14 -8.08 -1.46 -14.73
N ASP A 15 -9.35 -1.78 -15.03
CA ASP A 15 -10.37 -2.04 -14.00
C ASP A 15 -9.97 -3.20 -13.09
N ALA A 16 -9.39 -4.27 -13.66
CA ALA A 16 -8.92 -5.40 -12.87
C ALA A 16 -7.78 -5.01 -11.92
N ILE A 17 -6.83 -4.20 -12.39
CA ILE A 17 -5.71 -3.70 -11.56
C ILE A 17 -6.24 -2.84 -10.42
N ILE A 18 -7.19 -1.94 -10.72
CA ILE A 18 -7.83 -1.10 -9.71
C ILE A 18 -8.53 -2.01 -8.68
N THR A 19 -9.41 -2.91 -9.11
CA THR A 19 -10.09 -3.85 -8.20
C THR A 19 -9.09 -4.63 -7.33
N ALA A 20 -8.03 -5.17 -7.92
CA ALA A 20 -7.02 -5.93 -7.19
C ALA A 20 -6.28 -5.09 -6.14
N ALA A 21 -5.95 -3.83 -6.46
CA ALA A 21 -5.31 -2.93 -5.51
C ALA A 21 -6.22 -2.61 -4.32
N TYR A 22 -7.49 -2.27 -4.58
CA TYR A 22 -8.46 -1.97 -3.53
C TYR A 22 -8.73 -3.21 -2.64
N ASP A 23 -8.94 -4.38 -3.24
CA ASP A 23 -9.17 -5.63 -2.51
C ASP A 23 -7.98 -6.05 -1.64
N SER A 24 -6.77 -5.68 -2.03
CA SER A 24 -5.55 -6.07 -1.32
C SER A 24 -5.33 -5.28 -0.02
N ILE A 25 -5.83 -4.03 0.04
CA ILE A 25 -5.63 -3.15 1.20
C ILE A 25 -6.91 -2.92 2.02
N SER A 26 -8.08 -2.91 1.38
CA SER A 26 -9.38 -2.69 2.03
C SER A 26 -9.99 -3.98 2.58
N GLY A 27 -10.64 -3.88 3.73
CA GLY A 27 -11.31 -4.97 4.42
C GLY A 27 -11.30 -4.82 5.94
N PRO A 28 -12.02 -5.71 6.65
CA PRO A 28 -11.99 -5.75 8.11
C PRO A 28 -10.58 -6.04 8.66
N PRO A 29 -10.37 -5.90 9.98
CA PRO A 29 -9.13 -6.34 10.63
C PRO A 29 -8.74 -7.76 10.20
N GLY A 30 -7.47 -7.95 9.86
CA GLY A 30 -6.92 -9.25 9.50
C GLY A 30 -5.73 -9.17 8.56
N LYS A 31 -5.13 -10.33 8.30
CA LYS A 31 -3.99 -10.44 7.37
C LYS A 31 -4.39 -10.02 5.96
N ARG A 32 -3.42 -9.50 5.22
CA ARG A 32 -3.54 -9.19 3.79
C ARG A 32 -2.62 -10.12 2.99
N ASP A 33 -2.96 -10.30 1.72
CA ASP A 33 -2.06 -10.94 0.75
C ASP A 33 -1.07 -9.90 0.22
N TRP A 34 0.03 -9.73 0.94
CA TRP A 34 1.07 -8.79 0.56
C TRP A 34 1.87 -9.22 -0.68
N ASP A 35 1.79 -10.48 -1.08
CA ASP A 35 2.47 -10.94 -2.29
C ASP A 35 1.64 -10.62 -3.54
N ARG A 36 0.30 -10.69 -3.46
CA ARG A 36 -0.62 -10.15 -4.47
C ARG A 36 -0.42 -8.64 -4.64
N GLU A 37 -0.40 -7.88 -3.55
CA GLU A 37 -0.18 -6.43 -3.58
C GLU A 37 1.16 -6.08 -4.25
N ARG A 38 2.25 -6.76 -3.88
CA ARG A 38 3.58 -6.54 -4.50
C ARG A 38 3.59 -6.80 -6.00
N ALA A 39 2.82 -7.77 -6.47
CA ALA A 39 2.82 -8.16 -7.88
C ALA A 39 2.17 -7.10 -8.79
N LEU A 40 1.41 -6.15 -8.23
CA LEU A 40 0.80 -5.04 -8.98
C LEU A 40 1.81 -3.93 -9.33
N PHE A 41 3.02 -3.94 -8.74
CA PHE A 41 4.01 -2.88 -8.91
C PHE A 41 5.20 -3.32 -9.76
N ILE A 42 5.54 -2.50 -10.75
CA ILE A 42 6.77 -2.66 -11.53
C ILE A 42 8.01 -2.30 -10.69
N PRO A 43 9.20 -2.82 -11.05
CA PRO A 43 10.45 -2.43 -10.40
C PRO A 43 10.66 -0.91 -10.43
N GLY A 44 10.93 -0.32 -9.26
CA GLY A 44 11.16 1.12 -9.11
C GLY A 44 9.90 1.98 -8.91
N ALA A 45 8.70 1.39 -8.90
CA ALA A 45 7.48 2.10 -8.55
C ALA A 45 7.57 2.75 -7.16
N ARG A 46 6.91 3.90 -7.00
CA ARG A 46 6.89 4.68 -5.75
C ARG A 46 5.47 4.98 -5.30
N LEU A 47 5.23 4.83 -4.00
CA LEU A 47 4.05 5.30 -3.31
C LEU A 47 4.46 6.51 -2.48
N ILE A 48 3.82 7.66 -2.70
CA ILE A 48 4.24 8.93 -2.08
C ILE A 48 3.08 9.52 -1.27
N PRO A 49 2.67 8.89 -0.15
CA PRO A 49 1.63 9.46 0.71
C PRO A 49 2.14 10.69 1.44
N THR A 50 1.28 11.69 1.57
CA THR A 50 1.55 12.86 2.40
C THR A 50 1.08 12.61 3.81
N ALA A 51 1.96 12.73 4.80
CA ALA A 51 1.62 12.49 6.20
C ALA A 51 2.44 13.36 7.14
N LYS A 52 1.91 13.60 8.33
CA LYS A 52 2.65 14.28 9.41
C LYS A 52 3.85 13.41 9.80
N ASN A 53 5.03 14.02 9.90
CA ASN A 53 6.30 13.35 10.16
C ASN A 53 6.22 12.45 11.40
N ALA A 54 6.64 11.19 11.26
CA ALA A 54 6.57 10.20 12.34
C ALA A 54 7.84 10.12 13.20
N GLU A 55 8.93 10.81 12.83
CA GLU A 55 10.26 10.56 13.44
C GLU A 55 10.80 11.58 14.44
N GLU A 56 10.56 12.90 14.39
CA GLU A 56 10.94 13.74 15.55
C GLU A 56 10.33 15.13 15.63
N THR A 57 10.48 15.67 16.85
CA THR A 57 9.81 16.76 17.55
C THR A 57 10.09 18.16 17.00
N SER A 58 9.02 18.88 16.65
CA SER A 58 8.96 20.32 16.35
C SER A 58 9.65 20.75 15.04
N LEU A 59 8.97 21.37 14.08
CA LEU A 59 8.09 22.52 14.24
C LEU A 59 6.74 22.27 13.54
N VAL A 60 5.63 22.47 14.26
CA VAL A 60 4.28 22.74 13.72
C VAL A 60 3.89 21.99 12.43
N GLY A 61 3.38 20.76 12.57
CA GLY A 61 2.31 20.26 11.68
C GLY A 61 2.58 20.15 10.18
N GLU A 62 3.83 20.18 9.72
CA GLU A 62 4.12 20.08 8.29
C GLU A 62 3.80 18.68 7.75
N ILE A 63 2.89 18.67 6.78
CA ILE A 63 2.50 17.52 5.98
C ILE A 63 3.60 17.36 4.92
N ALA A 64 4.42 16.32 5.02
CA ALA A 64 5.52 16.06 4.08
C ALA A 64 5.23 14.81 3.23
N PRO A 65 5.72 14.76 1.97
CA PRO A 65 5.65 13.55 1.15
C PRO A 65 6.62 12.50 1.69
N HIS A 66 6.12 11.28 1.88
CA HIS A 66 6.95 10.12 2.26
C HIS A 66 7.23 9.31 1.01
N MET A 67 8.46 9.28 0.51
CA MET A 67 8.79 8.46 -0.66
C MET A 67 9.01 7.00 -0.26
N LEU A 68 8.05 6.14 -0.61
CA LEU A 68 8.09 4.71 -0.28
C LEU A 68 8.18 3.89 -1.57
N ASP A 69 8.89 2.77 -1.53
CA ASP A 69 8.59 1.64 -2.41
C ASP A 69 7.46 0.79 -1.81
N ILE A 70 7.09 -0.29 -2.49
CA ILE A 70 6.00 -1.15 -2.03
C ILE A 70 6.29 -1.82 -0.68
N ASP A 71 7.54 -2.20 -0.42
CA ASP A 71 7.91 -2.81 0.86
C ASP A 71 7.91 -1.79 2.01
N GLY A 72 8.36 -0.56 1.76
CA GLY A 72 8.25 0.55 2.70
C GLY A 72 6.80 0.92 3.01
N PHE A 73 5.93 0.90 2.00
CA PHE A 73 4.48 1.08 2.21
C PHE A 73 3.90 -0.04 3.07
N ILE A 74 4.16 -1.31 2.72
CA ILE A 74 3.67 -2.47 3.48
C ILE A 74 4.15 -2.40 4.93
N ALA A 75 5.44 -2.11 5.17
CA ALA A 75 6.00 -2.01 6.51
C ALA A 75 5.30 -0.93 7.35
N ARG A 76 4.89 0.18 6.72
CA ARG A 76 4.18 1.28 7.37
C ARG A 76 2.74 0.92 7.74
N VAL A 77 2.02 0.20 6.88
CA VAL A 77 0.56 0.01 7.05
C VAL A 77 0.18 -1.33 7.67
N ARG A 78 1.01 -2.37 7.53
CA ARG A 78 0.69 -3.76 7.88
C ARG A 78 0.03 -3.95 9.24
N ASP A 79 0.65 -3.40 10.28
CA ASP A 79 0.22 -3.62 11.66
C ASP A 79 -1.07 -2.84 11.96
N TYR A 80 -1.27 -1.70 11.29
CA TYR A 80 -2.47 -0.91 11.45
C TYR A 80 -3.67 -1.60 10.80
N VAL A 81 -3.54 -2.03 9.54
CA VAL A 81 -4.65 -2.66 8.80
C VAL A 81 -5.00 -4.02 9.36
N GLU A 82 -4.02 -4.78 9.88
CA GLU A 82 -4.29 -6.06 10.53
C GLU A 82 -5.07 -5.90 11.83
N LYS A 83 -4.79 -4.85 12.61
CA LYS A 83 -5.47 -4.60 13.90
C LYS A 83 -6.81 -3.88 13.78
N ASN A 84 -6.89 -2.89 12.89
CA ASN A 84 -8.02 -1.95 12.84
C ASN A 84 -8.89 -2.15 11.59
N GLY A 85 -8.43 -2.93 10.62
CA GLY A 85 -9.00 -2.92 9.29
C GLY A 85 -8.74 -1.59 8.58
N PHE A 86 -9.21 -1.52 7.35
CA PHE A 86 -9.18 -0.30 6.57
C PHE A 86 -10.27 -0.41 5.51
N HIS A 87 -11.09 0.62 5.35
CA HIS A 87 -12.02 0.70 4.24
C HIS A 87 -11.78 2.04 3.59
N GLU A 88 -11.39 2.03 2.32
CA GLU A 88 -11.29 3.26 1.56
C GLU A 88 -12.65 3.95 1.51
N LYS A 89 -12.64 5.27 1.65
CA LYS A 89 -13.82 6.14 1.53
C LYS A 89 -13.45 7.24 0.56
N GLU A 90 -14.22 7.34 -0.52
CA GLU A 90 -14.21 8.48 -1.44
C GLU A 90 -14.86 9.71 -0.81
#